data_AF-A0AAJ6YDZ2-F1
#
_entry.id   AF-A0AAJ6YDZ2-F1
#
_cell.length_a   1.000
_cell.length_b   1.000
_cell.length_c   1.000
_cell.angle_alpha   90.00
_cell.angle_beta   90.00
_cell.angle_gamma   90.00
#
_symmetry.space_group_name_H-M   'P 1'
#
loop_
_entity.id
_entity.type
_entity.pdbx_description
1 polymer ?
#
loop_
_entity_poly.entity_id
_entity_poly.type
_entity_poly.pdbx_seq_one_letter_code
_entity_poly.pdbx_strand_id
1 'polypeptide(L)'
;MAVGSKVSSWTNANKEKRFTIGRVGPHVPPKARYMFDLLKTASEVRTRVCRFIGMRINSQWSEQKKDDVLVTWNVRAKHQQRYRTWGRICFESETKHSNPTVLLEGYKKPPKMNNDKKLWPQVELDFSELRECCLFPGQLIAVEGLNLTENLLKVHNIFSESFIPAAKPPHLTDNLNIVIAAGPFTLSNDLNYQPLWELMTKITEEEPHVLILIGPFLDHSHPLLQDDEFTCTYQEFFYKIITKIKNYISGKCTQVVLVASSRDVHHHPVYPTPEYFLPKAVQCQNIFVLPDPCNLDIEGFRLGITSIDSLMHLGRQEVMIKPSGTDKFSRLGNYILNQACYYPLYPPAKEVNIDSELWEKYAFLKEKPHVLLLPSDMRYFCKHVNETVILNPERLSKRTFARIYLKSSSDGFWTQDSISCEVIKM
;
A
#
# COMPACT_ATOMS: atom_id res chain seq x y z
N MET A 1 11.76 -3.15 -18.36
CA MET A 1 10.31 -3.25 -18.68
C MET A 1 9.77 -1.84 -18.75
N ALA A 2 8.98 -1.50 -19.77
CA ALA A 2 8.41 -0.16 -19.93
C ALA A 2 6.88 -0.21 -20.11
N VAL A 3 6.19 0.80 -19.60
CA VAL A 3 4.75 1.03 -19.73
C VAL A 3 4.54 2.49 -20.12
N GLY A 4 3.55 2.76 -20.97
CA GLY A 4 3.26 4.10 -21.48
C GLY A 4 4.05 4.45 -22.75
N SER A 5 4.05 5.74 -23.09
CA SER A 5 4.69 6.25 -24.31
C SER A 5 6.22 6.13 -24.25
N LYS A 6 6.87 5.97 -25.42
CA LYS A 6 8.34 5.91 -25.51
C LYS A 6 8.93 7.26 -25.12
N VAL A 7 9.78 7.26 -24.10
CA VAL A 7 10.52 8.45 -23.64
C VAL A 7 11.81 8.58 -24.47
N SER A 8 12.04 9.75 -25.06
CA SER A 8 13.21 10.02 -25.91
C SER A 8 14.51 10.18 -25.10
N SER A 9 14.42 10.83 -23.94
CA SER A 9 15.51 10.96 -22.99
C SER A 9 14.97 11.02 -21.57
N TRP A 10 15.64 10.34 -20.65
CA TRP A 10 15.30 10.34 -19.22
C TRP A 10 16.15 11.34 -18.42
N THR A 11 17.14 11.95 -19.05
CA THR A 11 17.89 13.07 -18.50
C THR A 11 16.99 14.27 -18.37
N ASN A 12 17.09 14.99 -17.26
CA ASN A 12 16.36 16.25 -17.11
C ASN A 12 16.90 17.31 -18.08
N ALA A 13 16.01 17.83 -18.94
CA ALA A 13 16.32 18.89 -19.88
C ALA A 13 16.32 20.28 -19.22
N ASN A 14 15.56 20.50 -18.15
CA ASN A 14 15.44 21.78 -17.46
C ASN A 14 16.00 21.66 -16.03
N LYS A 15 17.31 21.90 -15.90
CA LYS A 15 18.04 21.82 -14.63
C LYS A 15 17.78 23.01 -13.69
N GLU A 16 16.95 23.96 -14.09
CA GLU A 16 16.53 25.08 -13.23
C GLU A 16 15.14 24.82 -12.62
N LYS A 17 14.32 24.00 -13.29
CA LYS A 17 12.98 23.67 -12.82
C LYS A 17 13.03 22.83 -11.56
N ARG A 18 12.29 23.29 -10.56
CA ARG A 18 11.97 22.54 -9.34
C ARG A 18 10.47 22.49 -9.17
N PHE A 19 9.99 21.35 -8.68
CA PHE A 19 8.56 21.14 -8.48
C PHE A 19 8.21 21.36 -7.00
N THR A 20 7.01 21.90 -6.77
CA THR A 20 6.48 22.00 -5.40
C THR A 20 6.10 20.61 -4.90
N ILE A 21 6.76 20.17 -3.83
CA ILE A 21 6.51 18.88 -3.17
C ILE A 21 5.64 19.12 -1.93
N GLY A 22 4.42 18.55 -1.95
CA GLY A 22 3.42 18.67 -0.91
C GLY A 22 3.02 17.34 -0.28
N ARG A 23 2.29 17.41 0.83
CA ARG A 23 1.69 16.27 1.53
C ARG A 23 0.17 16.29 1.31
N VAL A 24 -0.43 15.13 1.04
CA VAL A 24 -1.89 15.00 0.87
C VAL A 24 -2.52 14.23 2.02
N GLY A 25 -3.55 14.81 2.62
CA GLY A 25 -4.27 14.16 3.71
C GLY A 25 -3.46 14.06 5.01
N PRO A 26 -3.97 13.32 6.01
CA PRO A 26 -3.30 13.16 7.28
C PRO A 26 -2.13 12.18 7.17
N HIS A 27 -1.03 12.53 7.82
CA HIS A 27 0.15 11.67 7.98
C HIS A 27 0.42 11.40 9.45
N VAL A 28 1.12 10.30 9.73
CA VAL A 28 1.58 9.97 11.09
C VAL A 28 2.38 11.14 11.64
N PRO A 29 2.03 11.67 12.82
CA PRO A 29 2.76 12.77 13.42
C PRO A 29 4.21 12.37 13.76
N PRO A 30 5.20 13.27 13.63
CA PRO A 30 6.60 12.95 13.96
C PRO A 30 6.81 12.55 15.43
N LYS A 31 5.89 12.98 16.31
CA LYS A 31 5.89 12.69 17.76
C LYS A 31 4.98 11.52 18.13
N ALA A 32 4.55 10.71 17.17
CA ALA A 32 3.76 9.51 17.45
C ALA A 32 4.52 8.61 18.44
N ARG A 33 3.79 8.01 19.38
CA ARG A 33 4.34 7.12 20.40
C ARG A 33 3.64 5.78 20.28
N TYR A 34 4.42 4.73 20.46
CA TYR A 34 3.95 3.34 20.45
C TYR A 34 4.15 2.82 21.87
N MET A 35 3.10 2.29 22.50
CA MET A 35 3.19 1.78 23.86
C MET A 35 2.55 0.40 23.98
N PHE A 36 1.22 0.33 24.04
CA PHE A 36 0.48 -0.93 24.10
C PHE A 36 -0.79 -0.82 23.27
N ASP A 37 -1.11 -1.84 22.48
CA ASP A 37 -2.39 -1.95 21.79
C ASP A 37 -3.33 -2.83 22.64
N LEU A 38 -4.36 -2.23 23.22
CA LEU A 38 -5.34 -2.96 24.02
C LEU A 38 -6.20 -3.81 23.09
N LEU A 39 -6.34 -5.11 23.37
CA LEU A 39 -7.17 -6.03 22.57
C LEU A 39 -8.60 -5.51 22.35
N LYS A 40 -9.15 -4.83 23.35
CA LYS A 40 -10.45 -4.14 23.25
C LYS A 40 -10.41 -3.04 22.19
N THR A 41 -9.45 -2.13 22.25
CA THR A 41 -9.27 -1.03 21.29
C THR A 41 -9.04 -1.56 19.89
N ALA A 42 -8.14 -2.54 19.72
CA ALA A 42 -7.90 -3.19 18.44
C ALA A 42 -9.18 -3.82 17.86
N SER A 43 -9.99 -4.47 18.69
CA SER A 43 -11.28 -5.04 18.29
C SER A 43 -12.30 -3.98 17.90
N GLU A 44 -12.36 -2.86 18.63
CA GLU A 44 -13.23 -1.73 18.34
C GLU A 44 -12.86 -1.04 17.03
N VAL A 45 -11.57 -0.80 16.79
CA VAL A 45 -11.04 -0.30 15.51
C VAL A 45 -11.51 -1.17 14.35
N ARG A 46 -11.27 -2.49 14.43
CA ARG A 46 -11.68 -3.43 13.38
C ARG A 46 -13.19 -3.42 13.14
N THR A 47 -13.98 -3.27 14.21
CA THR A 47 -15.43 -3.17 14.13
C THR A 47 -15.88 -1.88 13.42
N ARG A 48 -15.28 -0.73 13.79
CA ARG A 48 -15.57 0.56 13.16
C ARG A 48 -15.22 0.56 11.68
N VAL A 49 -14.05 0.05 11.32
CA VAL A 49 -13.60 -0.04 9.92
C VAL A 49 -14.53 -0.95 9.11
N CYS A 50 -14.87 -2.13 9.61
CA CYS A 50 -15.80 -3.05 8.93
C CYS A 50 -17.17 -2.41 8.72
N ARG A 51 -17.71 -1.71 9.72
CA ARG A 51 -18.95 -0.95 9.60
C ARG A 51 -18.85 0.13 8.53
N PHE A 52 -17.84 0.99 8.61
CA PHE A 52 -17.72 2.17 7.74
C PHE A 52 -17.53 1.76 6.27
N ILE A 53 -16.57 0.87 6.01
CA ILE A 53 -16.26 0.43 4.64
C ILE A 53 -17.43 -0.37 4.07
N GLY A 54 -18.02 -1.28 4.84
CA GLY A 54 -19.14 -2.08 4.35
C GLY A 54 -20.38 -1.26 4.03
N MET A 55 -20.67 -0.20 4.79
CA MET A 55 -21.73 0.76 4.44
C MET A 55 -21.44 1.47 3.11
N ARG A 56 -20.18 1.88 2.87
CA ARG A 56 -19.78 2.54 1.62
C ARG A 56 -19.88 1.60 0.41
N ILE A 57 -19.35 0.38 0.55
CA ILE A 57 -19.39 -0.66 -0.50
C ILE A 57 -20.84 -0.99 -0.87
N ASN A 58 -21.74 -1.19 0.10
CA ASN A 58 -23.15 -1.45 -0.20
C ASN A 58 -23.86 -0.25 -0.86
N SER A 59 -23.60 0.97 -0.37
CA SER A 59 -24.19 2.17 -0.96
C SER A 59 -23.81 2.31 -2.44
N GLN A 60 -22.53 2.09 -2.76
CA GLN A 60 -22.03 2.13 -4.13
C GLN A 60 -22.62 1.00 -4.97
N TRP A 61 -22.74 -0.22 -4.41
CA TRP A 61 -23.32 -1.35 -5.13
C TRP A 61 -24.79 -1.08 -5.52
N SER A 62 -25.60 -0.59 -4.57
CA SER A 62 -27.00 -0.23 -4.83
C SER A 62 -27.12 0.90 -5.85
N GLU A 63 -26.26 1.91 -5.80
CA GLU A 63 -26.24 3.00 -6.78
C GLU A 63 -25.89 2.51 -8.19
N GLN A 64 -24.92 1.61 -8.32
CA GLN A 64 -24.52 1.02 -9.60
C GLN A 64 -25.61 0.11 -10.19
N LYS A 65 -26.29 -0.69 -9.36
CA LYS A 65 -27.33 -1.63 -9.83
C LYS A 65 -28.69 -0.99 -9.99
N LYS A 66 -28.96 0.12 -9.31
CA LYS A 66 -30.26 0.79 -9.25
C LYS A 66 -31.39 -0.16 -8.83
N ASP A 67 -31.12 -0.98 -7.83
CA ASP A 67 -32.05 -1.95 -7.27
C ASP A 67 -32.39 -1.67 -5.80
N ASP A 68 -33.42 -2.35 -5.30
CA ASP A 68 -33.96 -2.25 -3.94
C ASP A 68 -33.72 -3.53 -3.13
N VAL A 69 -32.68 -4.30 -3.48
CA VAL A 69 -32.31 -5.53 -2.76
C VAL A 69 -32.13 -5.22 -1.28
N LEU A 70 -32.78 -6.01 -0.42
CA LEU A 70 -32.70 -5.85 1.03
C LEU A 70 -31.24 -5.86 1.49
N VAL A 71 -30.81 -4.81 2.20
CA VAL A 71 -29.48 -4.72 2.81
C VAL A 71 -29.59 -4.90 4.32
N THR A 72 -28.81 -5.81 4.89
CA THR A 72 -28.76 -6.03 6.34
C THR A 72 -27.33 -6.20 6.85
N TRP A 73 -27.06 -5.67 8.03
CA TRP A 73 -25.78 -5.84 8.72
C TRP A 73 -25.64 -7.21 9.38
N ASN A 74 -26.74 -7.94 9.57
CA ASN A 74 -26.72 -9.26 10.18
C ASN A 74 -26.33 -10.29 9.12
N VAL A 75 -25.07 -10.72 9.15
CA VAL A 75 -24.54 -11.72 8.20
C VAL A 75 -25.27 -13.07 8.30
N ARG A 76 -25.87 -13.38 9.45
CA ARG A 76 -26.64 -14.62 9.70
C ARG A 76 -28.15 -14.46 9.47
N ALA A 77 -28.60 -13.35 8.89
CA ALA A 77 -30.03 -13.09 8.71
C ALA A 77 -30.69 -14.21 7.89
N LYS A 78 -31.70 -14.86 8.46
CA LYS A 78 -32.52 -15.84 7.76
C LYS A 78 -33.57 -15.13 6.91
N HIS A 79 -33.48 -15.28 5.59
CA HIS A 79 -34.43 -14.72 4.65
C HIS A 79 -34.77 -15.73 3.56
N GLN A 80 -36.03 -15.71 3.12
CA GLN A 80 -36.52 -16.54 2.00
C GLN A 80 -36.15 -15.95 0.63
N GLN A 81 -35.72 -14.69 0.60
CA GLN A 81 -35.28 -13.98 -0.60
C GLN A 81 -33.82 -13.59 -0.46
N ARG A 82 -33.18 -13.27 -1.59
CA ARG A 82 -31.80 -12.79 -1.61
C ARG A 82 -31.69 -11.45 -0.90
N TYR A 83 -30.59 -11.28 -0.18
CA TYR A 83 -30.26 -10.04 0.50
C TYR A 83 -28.78 -9.75 0.35
N ARG A 84 -28.41 -8.48 0.59
CA ARG A 84 -27.03 -8.03 0.69
C ARG A 84 -26.61 -7.88 2.14
N THR A 85 -25.39 -8.32 2.41
CA THR A 85 -24.72 -8.09 3.69
C THR A 85 -23.24 -7.87 3.47
N TRP A 86 -22.50 -7.57 4.52
CA TRP A 86 -21.07 -7.33 4.42
C TRP A 86 -20.35 -7.79 5.68
N GLY A 87 -19.06 -8.01 5.51
CA GLY A 87 -18.22 -8.43 6.60
C GLY A 87 -16.78 -8.58 6.16
N ARG A 88 -15.98 -9.06 7.10
CA ARG A 88 -14.58 -9.40 6.92
C ARG A 88 -14.46 -10.88 6.58
N ILE A 89 -13.64 -11.20 5.59
CA ILE A 89 -13.28 -12.58 5.28
C ILE A 89 -12.35 -13.12 6.36
N CYS A 90 -12.74 -14.27 6.89
CA CYS A 90 -11.96 -15.11 7.79
C CYS A 90 -11.86 -16.52 7.22
N PHE A 91 -10.84 -17.26 7.63
CA PHE A 91 -10.68 -18.67 7.31
C PHE A 91 -10.58 -19.45 8.62
N GLU A 92 -11.18 -20.64 8.68
CA GLU A 92 -11.23 -21.46 9.90
C GLU A 92 -9.84 -21.98 10.31
N SER A 93 -8.96 -22.22 9.34
CA SER A 93 -7.57 -22.63 9.55
C SER A 93 -6.57 -21.59 9.05
N GLU A 94 -5.47 -21.43 9.78
CA GLU A 94 -4.33 -20.61 9.32
C GLU A 94 -3.54 -21.26 8.18
N THR A 95 -3.74 -22.57 7.93
CA THR A 95 -3.08 -23.34 6.88
C THR A 95 -3.89 -23.35 5.59
N LYS A 96 -3.20 -23.17 4.45
CA LYS A 96 -3.81 -23.30 3.12
C LYS A 96 -4.19 -24.75 2.84
N HIS A 97 -5.44 -25.11 3.08
CA HIS A 97 -6.00 -26.38 2.63
C HIS A 97 -6.51 -26.29 1.21
N SER A 98 -6.67 -27.45 0.56
CA SER A 98 -7.23 -27.57 -0.80
C SER A 98 -8.68 -27.08 -0.90
N ASN A 99 -9.42 -27.06 0.22
CA ASN A 99 -10.78 -26.52 0.33
C ASN A 99 -10.95 -25.80 1.68
N PRO A 100 -10.54 -24.53 1.81
CA PRO A 100 -10.66 -23.83 3.07
C PRO A 100 -12.09 -23.34 3.30
N THR A 101 -12.62 -23.54 4.51
CA THR A 101 -13.89 -22.97 4.94
C THR A 101 -13.75 -21.45 5.04
N VAL A 102 -14.53 -20.73 4.24
CA VAL A 102 -14.53 -19.27 4.24
C VAL A 102 -15.69 -18.75 5.07
N LEU A 103 -15.38 -17.85 5.99
CA LEU A 103 -16.34 -17.25 6.91
C LEU A 103 -16.46 -15.74 6.61
N LEU A 104 -17.68 -15.22 6.75
CA LEU A 104 -17.94 -13.79 6.75
C LEU A 104 -18.23 -13.31 8.17
N GLU A 105 -17.30 -12.54 8.73
CA GLU A 105 -17.41 -11.94 10.05
C GLU A 105 -18.13 -10.59 9.98
N GLY A 106 -19.29 -10.47 10.65
CA GLY A 106 -20.04 -9.22 10.76
C GLY A 106 -19.42 -8.25 11.77
N TYR A 107 -19.83 -6.98 11.76
CA TYR A 107 -19.29 -5.96 12.67
C TYR A 107 -20.10 -5.78 13.97
N LYS A 108 -21.32 -6.32 14.05
CA LYS A 108 -22.22 -6.10 15.19
C LYS A 108 -22.92 -7.39 15.56
N LYS A 109 -22.92 -7.72 16.86
CA LYS A 109 -23.69 -8.86 17.38
C LYS A 109 -25.20 -8.63 17.18
N PRO A 110 -25.95 -9.61 16.64
CA PRO A 110 -27.41 -9.56 16.66
C PRO A 110 -27.94 -9.51 18.10
N PRO A 111 -29.12 -8.91 18.34
CA PRO A 111 -29.81 -9.05 19.63
C PRO A 111 -29.97 -10.54 19.95
N LYS A 112 -29.83 -10.93 21.22
CA LYS A 112 -29.87 -12.33 21.66
C LYS A 112 -31.06 -13.07 21.03
N MET A 113 -30.79 -14.04 20.16
CA MET A 113 -31.73 -15.11 19.85
C MET A 113 -31.45 -16.26 20.83
N ASN A 114 -32.50 -16.91 21.31
CA ASN A 114 -32.42 -17.94 22.34
C ASN A 114 -31.37 -19.01 21.98
N ASN A 115 -30.52 -19.35 22.96
CA ASN A 115 -29.46 -20.36 22.92
C ASN A 115 -28.18 -20.10 22.10
N ASP A 116 -28.02 -18.95 21.46
CA ASP A 116 -26.75 -18.65 20.79
C ASP A 116 -25.66 -18.32 21.82
N LYS A 117 -24.67 -19.21 21.93
CA LYS A 117 -23.47 -19.04 22.76
C LYS A 117 -22.77 -17.72 22.41
N LYS A 118 -21.91 -17.23 23.32
CA LYS A 118 -21.12 -15.97 23.32
C LYS A 118 -20.34 -15.59 22.04
N LEU A 119 -20.44 -16.33 20.95
CA LEU A 119 -19.69 -16.19 19.71
C LEU A 119 -19.98 -14.86 18.98
N TRP A 120 -18.98 -14.38 18.26
CA TRP A 120 -19.09 -13.21 17.39
C TRP A 120 -19.78 -13.62 16.07
N PRO A 121 -20.62 -12.77 15.44
CA PRO A 121 -21.43 -13.17 14.29
C PRO A 121 -20.56 -13.52 13.08
N GLN A 122 -20.60 -14.79 12.70
CA GLN A 122 -19.94 -15.34 11.53
C GLN A 122 -20.92 -16.25 10.79
N VAL A 123 -20.79 -16.32 9.46
CA VAL A 123 -21.56 -17.22 8.60
C VAL A 123 -20.60 -17.85 7.59
N GLU A 124 -20.78 -19.13 7.29
CA GLU A 124 -20.03 -19.80 6.22
C GLU A 124 -20.53 -19.33 4.85
N LEU A 125 -19.61 -19.18 3.90
CA LEU A 125 -19.91 -18.76 2.54
C LEU A 125 -19.78 -19.93 1.55
N ASP A 126 -20.88 -20.22 0.85
CA ASP A 126 -20.87 -21.13 -0.29
C ASP A 126 -20.75 -20.34 -1.61
N PHE A 127 -19.63 -20.51 -2.32
CA PHE A 127 -19.33 -19.86 -3.59
C PHE A 127 -19.63 -20.74 -4.83
N SER A 128 -20.45 -21.78 -4.67
CA SER A 128 -20.81 -22.71 -5.74
C SER A 128 -21.32 -22.03 -7.01
N GLU A 129 -22.05 -20.93 -6.89
CA GLU A 129 -22.64 -20.17 -8.01
C GLU A 129 -21.69 -19.16 -8.66
N LEU A 130 -20.53 -18.88 -8.06
CA LEU A 130 -19.56 -17.94 -8.61
C LEU A 130 -18.65 -18.60 -9.65
N ARG A 131 -18.32 -17.83 -10.69
CA ARG A 131 -17.40 -18.25 -11.75
C ARG A 131 -15.94 -18.03 -11.37
N GLU A 132 -15.65 -16.93 -10.70
CA GLU A 132 -14.34 -16.54 -10.23
C GLU A 132 -14.42 -15.96 -8.83
N CYS A 133 -13.42 -16.24 -7.99
CA CYS A 133 -13.39 -15.83 -6.60
C CYS A 133 -11.99 -16.06 -6.04
N CYS A 134 -11.27 -14.97 -5.81
CA CYS A 134 -10.03 -14.97 -5.04
C CYS A 134 -10.23 -14.06 -3.84
N LEU A 135 -9.86 -14.55 -2.66
CA LEU A 135 -10.05 -13.85 -1.40
C LEU A 135 -8.76 -13.88 -0.56
N PHE A 136 -8.67 -13.01 0.44
CA PHE A 136 -7.60 -13.04 1.42
C PHE A 136 -8.13 -12.73 2.84
N PRO A 137 -7.43 -13.15 3.91
CA PRO A 137 -7.85 -12.89 5.28
C PRO A 137 -7.90 -11.38 5.58
N GLY A 138 -9.00 -10.91 6.17
CA GLY A 138 -9.19 -9.50 6.48
C GLY A 138 -9.90 -8.69 5.41
N GLN A 139 -10.09 -9.25 4.21
CA GLN A 139 -10.77 -8.57 3.11
C GLN A 139 -12.20 -8.20 3.48
N LEU A 140 -12.55 -6.93 3.33
CA LEU A 140 -13.91 -6.43 3.51
C LEU A 140 -14.66 -6.51 2.18
N ILE A 141 -15.74 -7.26 2.17
CA ILE A 141 -16.59 -7.47 0.99
C ILE A 141 -18.06 -7.26 1.34
N ALA A 142 -18.85 -6.88 0.35
CA ALA A 142 -20.29 -7.08 0.37
C ALA A 142 -20.63 -8.34 -0.45
N VAL A 143 -21.63 -9.09 0.00
CA VAL A 143 -22.13 -10.28 -0.66
C VAL A 143 -23.63 -10.16 -0.85
N GLU A 144 -24.12 -10.63 -1.98
CA GLU A 144 -25.54 -10.86 -2.23
C GLU A 144 -25.76 -12.37 -2.24
N GLY A 145 -26.72 -12.86 -1.46
CA GLY A 145 -26.94 -14.30 -1.35
C GLY A 145 -28.23 -14.67 -0.63
N LEU A 146 -28.41 -15.97 -0.43
CA LEU A 146 -29.55 -16.56 0.24
C LEU A 146 -29.08 -17.38 1.45
N ASN A 147 -29.68 -17.13 2.62
CA ASN A 147 -29.40 -17.86 3.85
C ASN A 147 -30.72 -18.40 4.45
N LEU A 148 -30.93 -19.71 4.31
CA LEU A 148 -32.13 -20.40 4.81
C LEU A 148 -31.93 -21.02 6.20
N THR A 149 -30.66 -21.19 6.64
CA THR A 149 -30.27 -22.00 7.81
C THR A 149 -29.50 -21.22 8.89
N GLU A 150 -29.33 -19.91 8.72
CA GLU A 150 -28.53 -18.96 9.54
C GLU A 150 -27.02 -19.19 9.53
N ASN A 151 -26.56 -20.39 9.18
CA ASN A 151 -25.16 -20.78 9.28
C ASN A 151 -24.43 -20.83 7.94
N LEU A 152 -25.16 -20.97 6.83
CA LEU A 152 -24.60 -21.05 5.48
C LEU A 152 -25.28 -20.03 4.57
N LEU A 153 -24.50 -19.09 4.05
CA LEU A 153 -24.93 -18.09 3.07
C LEU A 153 -24.46 -18.52 1.69
N LYS A 154 -25.41 -18.91 0.84
CA LYS A 154 -25.13 -19.22 -0.56
C LYS A 154 -24.92 -17.92 -1.33
N VAL A 155 -23.69 -17.67 -1.75
CA VAL A 155 -23.27 -16.43 -2.39
C VAL A 155 -23.65 -16.46 -3.86
N HIS A 156 -24.47 -15.49 -4.26
CA HIS A 156 -24.85 -15.27 -5.65
C HIS A 156 -23.94 -14.26 -6.34
N ASN A 157 -23.51 -13.23 -5.60
CA ASN A 157 -22.63 -12.20 -6.14
C ASN A 157 -21.77 -11.57 -5.03
N ILE A 158 -20.62 -11.00 -5.40
CA ILE A 158 -19.70 -10.30 -4.51
C ILE A 158 -19.47 -8.90 -5.07
N PHE A 159 -19.42 -7.91 -4.18
CA PHE A 159 -18.98 -6.57 -4.51
C PHE A 159 -17.87 -6.13 -3.57
N SER A 160 -16.76 -5.71 -4.17
CA SER A 160 -15.58 -5.24 -3.46
C SER A 160 -14.88 -4.15 -4.25
N GLU A 161 -15.60 -3.35 -5.04
CA GLU A 161 -14.97 -2.25 -5.78
C GLU A 161 -14.64 -1.09 -4.84
N SER A 162 -13.63 -0.31 -5.23
CA SER A 162 -13.21 0.88 -4.50
C SER A 162 -14.29 1.96 -4.48
N PHE A 163 -14.51 2.56 -3.30
CA PHE A 163 -15.48 3.63 -3.06
C PHE A 163 -14.85 5.03 -2.97
N ILE A 164 -13.52 5.11 -3.07
CA ILE A 164 -12.80 6.39 -3.02
C ILE A 164 -12.73 7.03 -4.41
N PRO A 165 -12.87 8.36 -4.52
CA PRO A 165 -12.81 9.06 -5.80
C PRO A 165 -11.40 9.01 -6.39
N ALA A 166 -11.27 9.12 -7.71
CA ALA A 166 -9.99 9.30 -8.36
C ALA A 166 -9.39 10.68 -8.06
N ALA A 167 -8.07 10.77 -7.99
CA ALA A 167 -7.37 12.04 -7.92
C ALA A 167 -7.72 12.94 -9.12
N LYS A 168 -7.78 14.25 -8.88
CA LYS A 168 -7.96 15.22 -9.96
C LYS A 168 -6.73 15.21 -10.88
N PRO A 169 -6.92 15.44 -12.19
CA PRO A 169 -5.83 15.69 -13.12
C PRO A 169 -4.74 16.63 -12.55
N PRO A 170 -3.45 16.29 -12.66
CA PRO A 170 -2.35 17.17 -12.32
C PRO A 170 -2.25 18.33 -13.32
N HIS A 171 -1.62 19.42 -12.90
CA HIS A 171 -1.40 20.61 -13.72
C HIS A 171 0.10 20.91 -13.80
N LEU A 172 0.82 20.10 -14.58
CA LEU A 172 2.26 20.24 -14.74
C LEU A 172 2.60 21.27 -15.82
N THR A 173 3.38 22.30 -15.47
CA THR A 173 3.88 23.30 -16.43
C THR A 173 5.04 22.78 -17.27
N ASP A 174 5.77 21.80 -16.75
CA ASP A 174 6.98 21.23 -17.35
C ASP A 174 6.93 19.70 -17.26
N ASN A 175 7.77 19.03 -18.05
CA ASN A 175 7.92 17.58 -17.95
C ASN A 175 8.55 17.21 -16.59
N LEU A 176 8.03 16.18 -15.94
CA LEU A 176 8.47 15.74 -14.62
C LEU A 176 9.16 14.37 -14.73
N ASN A 177 10.38 14.29 -14.20
CA ASN A 177 11.21 13.08 -14.19
C ASN A 177 11.41 12.64 -12.74
N ILE A 178 10.96 11.44 -12.42
CA ILE A 178 11.04 10.87 -11.08
C ILE A 178 11.82 9.56 -11.15
N VAL A 179 12.83 9.40 -10.30
CA VAL A 179 13.47 8.10 -10.07
C VAL A 179 13.00 7.55 -8.72
N ILE A 180 12.68 6.26 -8.66
CA ILE A 180 12.20 5.57 -7.47
C ILE A 180 13.08 4.37 -7.21
N ALA A 181 13.63 4.28 -6.00
CA ALA A 181 14.32 3.09 -5.51
C ALA A 181 13.82 2.74 -4.10
N ALA A 182 13.77 1.44 -3.82
CA ALA A 182 13.37 0.93 -2.52
C ALA A 182 14.45 0.03 -1.93
N GLY A 183 14.66 0.16 -0.63
CA GLY A 183 15.62 -0.63 0.11
C GLY A 183 15.20 -2.10 0.21
N PRO A 184 16.12 -3.00 0.59
CA PRO A 184 17.45 -2.69 1.11
C PRO A 184 18.41 -2.06 0.08
N PHE A 185 19.27 -1.17 0.56
CA PHE A 185 20.20 -0.37 -0.26
C PHE A 185 21.64 -0.93 -0.31
N THR A 186 21.87 -2.06 0.37
CA THR A 186 23.13 -2.80 0.39
C THR A 186 22.87 -4.29 0.16
N LEU A 187 23.91 -5.04 -0.19
CA LEU A 187 23.86 -6.49 -0.36
C LEU A 187 23.99 -7.19 0.99
N SER A 188 23.50 -8.42 1.13
CA SER A 188 23.47 -9.14 2.42
C SER A 188 24.85 -9.54 2.95
N ASN A 189 25.90 -9.43 2.14
CA ASN A 189 27.28 -9.84 2.45
C ASN A 189 28.20 -8.66 2.80
N ASP A 190 27.74 -7.40 2.71
CA ASP A 190 28.53 -6.23 3.06
C ASP A 190 27.67 -5.01 3.47
N LEU A 191 28.33 -4.02 4.06
CA LEU A 191 27.73 -2.73 4.43
C LEU A 191 28.34 -1.57 3.65
N ASN A 192 28.78 -1.81 2.42
CA ASN A 192 29.41 -0.81 1.56
C ASN A 192 28.38 0.06 0.82
N TYR A 193 27.12 -0.39 0.73
CA TYR A 193 26.03 0.31 0.04
C TYR A 193 26.35 0.57 -1.44
N GLN A 194 27.11 -0.34 -2.07
CA GLN A 194 27.49 -0.23 -3.49
C GLN A 194 26.27 0.02 -4.41
N PRO A 195 25.14 -0.71 -4.30
CA PRO A 195 23.97 -0.44 -5.15
C PRO A 195 23.43 0.99 -5.04
N LEU A 196 23.40 1.55 -3.82
CA LEU A 196 22.99 2.94 -3.61
C LEU A 196 23.96 3.93 -4.24
N TRP A 197 25.28 3.72 -4.10
CA TRP A 197 26.26 4.66 -4.66
C TRP A 197 26.33 4.59 -6.18
N GLU A 198 26.16 3.42 -6.79
CA GLU A 198 25.98 3.28 -8.24
C GLU A 198 24.74 4.04 -8.71
N LEU A 199 23.62 3.96 -7.97
CA LEU A 199 22.40 4.72 -8.27
C LEU A 199 22.67 6.23 -8.16
N MET A 200 23.31 6.69 -7.07
CA MET A 200 23.59 8.11 -6.85
C MET A 200 24.51 8.71 -7.93
N THR A 201 25.48 7.95 -8.43
CA THR A 201 26.29 8.35 -9.60
C THR A 201 25.39 8.62 -10.80
N LYS A 202 24.48 7.69 -11.12
CA LYS A 202 23.51 7.87 -12.21
C LYS A 202 22.58 9.07 -12.00
N ILE A 203 22.10 9.30 -10.77
CA ILE A 203 21.30 10.47 -10.43
C ILE A 203 22.07 11.77 -10.67
N THR A 204 23.38 11.78 -10.41
CA THR A 204 24.23 12.96 -10.63
C THR A 204 24.41 13.29 -12.11
N GLU A 205 24.42 12.26 -12.96
CA GLU A 205 24.52 12.35 -14.42
C GLU A 205 23.19 12.74 -15.07
N GLU A 206 22.11 12.03 -14.73
CA GLU A 206 20.77 12.22 -15.32
C GLU A 206 20.00 13.41 -14.72
N GLU A 207 20.34 13.78 -13.47
CA GLU A 207 19.78 14.90 -12.71
C GLU A 207 18.24 14.97 -12.72
N PRO A 208 17.52 13.88 -12.40
CA PRO A 208 16.07 13.88 -12.40
C PRO A 208 15.52 14.94 -11.43
N HIS A 209 14.31 15.41 -11.68
CA HIS A 209 13.66 16.41 -10.84
C HIS A 209 13.44 15.90 -9.41
N VAL A 210 12.99 14.64 -9.28
CA VAL A 210 12.71 14.02 -7.97
C VAL A 210 13.34 12.63 -7.88
N LEU A 211 13.97 12.32 -6.75
CA LEU A 211 14.41 10.99 -6.37
C LEU A 211 13.63 10.55 -5.13
N ILE A 212 12.87 9.44 -5.21
CA ILE A 212 12.17 8.85 -4.08
C ILE A 212 12.94 7.62 -3.60
N LEU A 213 13.43 7.67 -2.36
CA LEU A 213 14.12 6.58 -1.69
C LEU A 213 13.22 6.03 -0.58
N ILE A 214 12.70 4.83 -0.79
CA ILE A 214 11.81 4.14 0.16
C ILE A 214 12.66 3.19 1.00
N GLY A 215 12.53 3.23 2.33
CA GLY A 215 13.27 2.32 3.21
C GLY A 215 13.01 0.82 2.93
N PRO A 216 13.76 -0.08 3.59
CA PRO A 216 14.70 0.23 4.67
C PRO A 216 16.07 0.72 4.22
N PHE A 217 16.65 1.69 4.94
CA PHE A 217 18.06 2.11 4.75
C PHE A 217 19.02 1.16 5.49
N LEU A 218 18.79 0.93 6.78
CA LEU A 218 19.48 -0.06 7.61
C LEU A 218 18.47 -1.12 8.03
N ASP A 219 18.30 -2.14 7.20
CA ASP A 219 17.33 -3.20 7.44
C ASP A 219 17.71 -4.05 8.67
N HIS A 220 16.86 -4.09 9.69
CA HIS A 220 17.11 -4.83 10.94
C HIS A 220 17.36 -6.34 10.74
N SER A 221 16.90 -6.92 9.62
CA SER A 221 17.18 -8.31 9.26
C SER A 221 18.52 -8.53 8.53
N HIS A 222 19.32 -7.49 8.32
CA HIS A 222 20.61 -7.60 7.65
C HIS A 222 21.61 -8.40 8.51
N PRO A 223 22.26 -9.47 7.98
CA PRO A 223 23.10 -10.36 8.78
C PRO A 223 24.22 -9.65 9.55
N LEU A 224 24.89 -8.68 8.91
CA LEU A 224 26.01 -7.94 9.51
C LEU A 224 25.60 -6.83 10.51
N LEU A 225 24.31 -6.53 10.66
CA LEU A 225 23.86 -5.58 11.71
C LEU A 225 23.70 -6.28 13.07
N GLN A 226 23.69 -7.61 13.08
CA GLN A 226 23.58 -8.45 14.28
C GLN A 226 24.96 -8.73 14.91
N ASP A 227 26.04 -8.20 14.31
CA ASP A 227 27.41 -8.39 14.77
C ASP A 227 27.86 -7.22 15.66
N ASP A 228 28.66 -7.50 16.68
CA ASP A 228 29.09 -6.55 17.71
C ASP A 228 30.22 -5.59 17.23
N GLU A 229 30.62 -5.67 15.96
CA GLU A 229 31.70 -4.88 15.37
C GLU A 229 31.33 -3.43 14.98
N PHE A 230 30.08 -3.00 15.23
CA PHE A 230 29.65 -1.63 14.90
C PHE A 230 30.33 -0.57 15.78
N THR A 231 31.22 0.21 15.18
CA THR A 231 31.94 1.30 15.85
C THR A 231 31.13 2.59 16.05
N CYS A 232 29.88 2.63 15.57
CA CYS A 232 28.97 3.76 15.77
C CYS A 232 27.53 3.28 15.95
N THR A 233 26.66 4.12 16.49
CA THR A 233 25.23 3.78 16.63
C THR A 233 24.57 3.65 15.25
N TYR A 234 23.49 2.86 15.17
CA TYR A 234 22.73 2.74 13.92
C TYR A 234 22.19 4.10 13.43
N GLN A 235 21.83 4.99 14.35
CA GLN A 235 21.37 6.35 14.04
C GLN A 235 22.49 7.18 13.38
N GLU A 236 23.72 7.12 13.91
CA GLU A 236 24.87 7.81 13.32
C GLU A 236 25.22 7.23 11.95
N PHE A 237 25.12 5.92 11.77
CA PHE A 237 25.36 5.27 10.48
C PHE A 237 24.32 5.70 9.44
N PHE A 238 23.04 5.75 9.80
CA PHE A 238 21.99 6.33 8.95
C PHE A 238 22.31 7.78 8.56
N TYR A 239 22.73 8.62 9.50
CA TYR A 239 23.13 10.00 9.19
C TYR A 239 24.32 10.10 8.23
N LYS A 240 25.29 9.18 8.31
CA LYS A 240 26.40 9.10 7.35
C LYS A 240 25.88 8.81 5.93
N ILE A 241 24.91 7.90 5.77
CA ILE A 241 24.26 7.61 4.48
C ILE A 241 23.59 8.87 3.93
N ILE A 242 22.74 9.52 4.74
CA ILE A 242 22.00 10.72 4.28
C ILE A 242 22.95 11.88 3.98
N THR A 243 24.03 12.05 4.75
CA THR A 243 25.07 13.06 4.48
C THR A 243 25.76 12.79 3.14
N LYS A 244 26.06 11.52 2.82
CA LYS A 244 26.65 11.16 1.53
C LYS A 244 25.67 11.41 0.38
N ILE A 245 24.38 11.08 0.54
CA ILE A 245 23.33 11.43 -0.44
C ILE A 245 23.26 12.95 -0.67
N LYS A 246 23.27 13.74 0.42
CA LYS A 246 23.29 15.21 0.36
C LYS A 246 24.48 15.73 -0.45
N ASN A 247 25.65 15.13 -0.32
CA ASN A 247 26.85 15.52 -1.07
C ASN A 247 26.71 15.24 -2.58
N TYR A 248 26.13 14.10 -2.98
CA TYR A 248 25.89 13.78 -4.39
C TYR A 248 24.95 14.78 -5.08
N ILE A 249 23.92 15.27 -4.37
CA ILE A 249 22.93 16.21 -4.93
C ILE A 249 23.33 17.69 -4.73
N SER A 250 24.50 17.96 -4.15
CA SER A 250 24.95 19.34 -3.90
C SER A 250 25.16 20.08 -5.22
N GLY A 251 24.52 21.25 -5.38
CA GLY A 251 24.56 22.03 -6.63
C GLY A 251 23.68 21.47 -7.76
N LYS A 252 22.82 20.48 -7.50
CA LYS A 252 21.88 19.89 -8.46
C LYS A 252 20.45 20.36 -8.23
N CYS A 253 19.59 20.24 -9.25
CA CYS A 253 18.16 20.52 -9.10
C CYS A 253 17.36 19.40 -8.41
N THR A 254 17.90 18.18 -8.37
CA THR A 254 17.23 17.00 -7.82
C THR A 254 16.78 17.21 -6.37
N GLN A 255 15.48 17.04 -6.14
CA GLN A 255 14.86 16.97 -4.82
C GLN A 255 14.74 15.50 -4.40
N VAL A 256 15.22 15.15 -3.21
CA VAL A 256 15.18 13.78 -2.66
C VAL A 256 14.04 13.67 -1.65
N VAL A 257 13.21 12.65 -1.80
CA VAL A 257 12.16 12.27 -0.84
C VAL A 257 12.55 10.96 -0.18
N LEU A 258 12.78 11.00 1.13
CA LEU A 258 13.04 9.83 1.96
C LEU A 258 11.71 9.35 2.55
N VAL A 259 11.37 8.07 2.38
CA VAL A 259 10.17 7.47 2.98
C VAL A 259 10.59 6.50 4.08
N ALA A 260 9.98 6.67 5.25
CA ALA A 260 10.26 5.87 6.43
C ALA A 260 10.03 4.36 6.20
N SER A 261 10.64 3.51 7.03
CA SER A 261 10.29 2.10 7.11
C SER A 261 10.34 1.60 8.54
N SER A 262 9.40 0.75 8.93
CA SER A 262 9.44 0.04 10.22
C SER A 262 10.53 -1.03 10.27
N ARG A 263 11.17 -1.33 9.12
CA ARG A 263 12.30 -2.25 9.05
C ARG A 263 13.65 -1.58 9.35
N ASP A 264 13.70 -0.26 9.41
CA ASP A 264 14.93 0.46 9.75
C ASP A 264 15.28 0.28 11.23
N VAL A 265 16.42 -0.36 11.51
CA VAL A 265 16.83 -0.73 12.89
C VAL A 265 17.03 0.47 13.82
N HIS A 266 17.29 1.65 13.25
CA HIS A 266 17.48 2.90 14.00
C HIS A 266 16.16 3.65 14.27
N HIS A 267 15.02 3.14 13.79
CA HIS A 267 13.74 3.83 13.80
C HIS A 267 12.62 2.99 14.45
N HIS A 268 11.41 3.54 14.54
CA HIS A 268 10.29 2.85 15.17
C HIS A 268 9.87 1.57 14.41
N PRO A 269 9.80 0.39 15.07
CA PRO A 269 9.52 -0.88 14.42
C PRO A 269 8.01 -1.18 14.30
N VAL A 270 7.17 -0.15 14.21
CA VAL A 270 5.69 -0.26 14.25
C VAL A 270 5.08 0.55 13.11
N TYR A 271 4.16 -0.08 12.38
CA TYR A 271 3.38 0.51 11.30
C TYR A 271 2.02 1.03 11.83
N PRO A 272 1.51 2.19 11.34
CA PRO A 272 2.19 3.21 10.55
C PRO A 272 3.39 3.86 11.26
N THR A 273 4.46 4.16 10.50
CA THR A 273 5.77 4.61 10.99
C THR A 273 5.93 6.13 10.78
N PRO A 274 6.46 6.92 11.74
CA PRO A 274 6.59 8.36 11.57
C PRO A 274 7.79 8.70 10.67
N GLU A 275 7.93 9.96 10.28
CA GLU A 275 9.10 10.42 9.51
C GLU A 275 10.41 10.26 10.30
N TYR A 276 11.54 10.06 9.60
CA TYR A 276 12.85 10.08 10.25
C TYR A 276 13.15 11.44 10.85
N PHE A 277 13.81 11.44 12.01
CA PHE A 277 14.43 12.63 12.54
C PHE A 277 15.77 12.88 11.84
N LEU A 278 15.94 14.07 11.24
CA LEU A 278 17.22 14.52 10.71
C LEU A 278 17.75 15.70 11.54
N PRO A 279 18.98 15.64 12.09
CA PRO A 279 19.56 16.76 12.81
C PRO A 279 19.94 17.89 11.84
N LYS A 280 20.04 19.12 12.35
CA LYS A 280 20.33 20.34 11.54
C LYS A 280 21.53 20.20 10.60
N ALA A 281 22.57 19.46 11.01
CA ALA A 281 23.77 19.24 10.19
C ALA A 281 23.49 18.46 8.90
N VAL A 282 22.52 17.53 8.95
CA VAL A 282 22.16 16.64 7.84
C VAL A 282 20.98 17.20 7.02
N GLN A 283 20.16 18.06 7.62
CA GLN A 283 19.07 18.74 6.93
C GLN A 283 19.55 19.53 5.69
N CYS A 284 18.69 19.59 4.68
CA CYS A 284 18.89 20.32 3.44
C CYS A 284 17.51 20.64 2.83
N GLN A 285 17.36 21.78 2.16
CA GLN A 285 16.10 22.18 1.51
C GLN A 285 15.68 21.21 0.39
N ASN A 286 16.62 20.49 -0.20
CA ASN A 286 16.36 19.51 -1.24
C ASN A 286 16.01 18.11 -0.70
N ILE A 287 16.03 17.90 0.63
CA ILE A 287 15.71 16.59 1.23
C ILE A 287 14.42 16.70 2.03
N PHE A 288 13.40 16.00 1.56
CA PHE A 288 12.10 15.85 2.20
C PHE A 288 12.05 14.49 2.89
N VAL A 289 11.44 14.43 4.06
CA VAL A 289 11.22 13.17 4.79
C VAL A 289 9.73 12.96 4.93
N LEU A 290 9.26 11.74 4.69
CA LEU A 290 7.87 11.33 4.79
C LEU A 290 7.73 10.07 5.66
N PRO A 291 6.59 9.92 6.36
CA PRO A 291 6.27 8.70 7.10
C PRO A 291 5.86 7.54 6.19
N ASP A 292 5.58 6.40 6.80
CA ASP A 292 5.06 5.20 6.12
C ASP A 292 3.69 4.79 6.71
N PRO A 293 2.61 4.74 5.92
CA PRO A 293 2.54 5.12 4.51
C PRO A 293 2.47 6.65 4.35
N CYS A 294 2.54 7.12 3.11
CA CYS A 294 2.32 8.54 2.80
C CYS A 294 1.67 8.76 1.43
N ASN A 295 0.93 9.87 1.32
CA ASN A 295 0.52 10.45 0.05
C ASN A 295 1.34 11.71 -0.24
N LEU A 296 1.97 11.73 -1.42
CA LEU A 296 2.81 12.81 -1.90
C LEU A 296 2.11 13.55 -3.05
N ASP A 297 2.26 14.87 -3.06
CA ASP A 297 1.80 15.74 -4.15
C ASP A 297 2.98 16.39 -4.85
N ILE A 298 2.98 16.35 -6.19
CA ILE A 298 3.93 17.08 -7.01
C ILE A 298 3.14 17.88 -8.04
N GLU A 299 2.78 19.12 -7.71
CA GLU A 299 1.95 20.01 -8.56
C GLU A 299 0.64 19.35 -9.07
N GLY A 300 -0.06 18.66 -8.16
CA GLY A 300 -1.28 17.92 -8.46
C GLY A 300 -1.04 16.45 -8.81
N PHE A 301 0.21 16.03 -9.10
CA PHE A 301 0.52 14.64 -9.36
C PHE A 301 0.57 13.84 -8.05
N ARG A 302 -0.53 13.16 -7.76
CA ARG A 302 -0.74 12.29 -6.59
C ARG A 302 0.01 10.96 -6.65
N LEU A 303 0.85 10.71 -5.65
CA LEU A 303 1.56 9.46 -5.43
C LEU A 303 1.16 8.87 -4.07
N GLY A 304 0.71 7.62 -4.04
CA GLY A 304 0.56 6.85 -2.80
C GLY A 304 1.78 5.95 -2.58
N ILE A 305 2.32 5.92 -1.37
CA ILE A 305 3.57 5.20 -1.09
C ILE A 305 3.46 4.44 0.23
N THR A 306 3.93 3.19 0.25
CA THR A 306 4.18 2.41 1.48
C THR A 306 5.51 1.68 1.37
N SER A 307 6.22 1.51 2.49
CA SER A 307 7.46 0.72 2.56
C SER A 307 7.20 -0.76 2.87
N ILE A 308 6.04 -1.06 3.48
CA ILE A 308 5.63 -2.42 3.82
C ILE A 308 5.34 -3.23 2.56
N ASP A 309 5.83 -4.47 2.54
CA ASP A 309 5.65 -5.42 1.44
C ASP A 309 4.23 -6.03 1.39
N SER A 310 3.25 -5.16 1.22
CA SER A 310 1.82 -5.48 1.23
C SER A 310 1.48 -6.47 0.11
N LEU A 311 2.14 -6.36 -1.04
CA LEU A 311 1.99 -7.28 -2.16
C LEU A 311 2.44 -8.70 -1.80
N MET A 312 3.64 -8.87 -1.24
CA MET A 312 4.14 -10.18 -0.84
C MET A 312 3.25 -10.80 0.24
N HIS A 313 2.87 -10.03 1.26
CA HIS A 313 2.04 -10.50 2.35
C HIS A 313 0.66 -10.96 1.86
N LEU A 314 -0.02 -10.15 1.04
CA LEU A 314 -1.29 -10.54 0.42
C LEU A 314 -1.11 -11.74 -0.53
N GLY A 315 -0.06 -11.75 -1.34
CA GLY A 315 0.21 -12.83 -2.29
C GLY A 315 0.53 -14.17 -1.63
N ARG A 316 1.09 -14.16 -0.42
CA ARG A 316 1.28 -15.34 0.43
C ARG A 316 -0.01 -15.81 1.06
N GLN A 317 -0.97 -14.92 1.36
CA GLN A 317 -2.22 -15.27 2.05
C GLN A 317 -3.44 -15.41 1.12
N GLU A 318 -3.34 -15.01 -0.16
CA GLU A 318 -4.41 -15.16 -1.14
C GLU A 318 -4.82 -16.64 -1.27
N VAL A 319 -6.12 -16.86 -1.31
CA VAL A 319 -6.80 -18.13 -1.54
C VAL A 319 -7.64 -18.00 -2.81
N MET A 320 -7.36 -18.87 -3.78
CA MET A 320 -8.16 -18.99 -5.00
C MET A 320 -9.28 -20.01 -4.77
N ILE A 321 -10.50 -19.53 -4.55
CA ILE A 321 -11.69 -20.36 -4.34
C ILE A 321 -12.25 -20.85 -5.67
N LYS A 322 -12.25 -19.97 -6.67
CA LYS A 322 -12.59 -20.28 -8.06
C LYS A 322 -11.51 -19.69 -8.98
N PRO A 323 -11.24 -20.29 -10.14
CA PRO A 323 -10.26 -19.77 -11.10
C PRO A 323 -10.55 -18.31 -11.43
N SER A 324 -9.51 -17.49 -11.50
CA SER A 324 -9.61 -16.07 -11.85
C SER A 324 -8.96 -15.83 -13.21
N GLY A 325 -9.62 -15.05 -14.07
CA GLY A 325 -9.04 -14.61 -15.36
C GLY A 325 -7.99 -13.50 -15.24
N THR A 326 -7.98 -12.76 -14.13
CA THR A 326 -7.03 -11.65 -13.89
C THR A 326 -5.68 -12.17 -13.42
N ASP A 327 -4.55 -11.61 -13.86
CA ASP A 327 -3.22 -12.01 -13.38
C ASP A 327 -2.97 -11.61 -11.91
N LYS A 328 -2.09 -12.36 -11.23
CA LYS A 328 -1.87 -12.21 -9.79
C LYS A 328 -1.44 -10.80 -9.39
N PHE A 329 -0.55 -10.13 -10.14
CA PHE A 329 -0.06 -8.81 -9.75
C PHE A 329 -1.14 -7.74 -9.89
N SER A 330 -1.95 -7.80 -10.96
CA SER A 330 -3.12 -6.93 -11.11
C SER A 330 -4.10 -7.14 -9.96
N ARG A 331 -4.41 -8.40 -9.59
CA ARG A 331 -5.30 -8.71 -8.46
C ARG A 331 -4.80 -8.14 -7.13
N LEU A 332 -3.51 -8.32 -6.82
CA LEU A 332 -2.95 -7.84 -5.56
C LEU A 332 -3.00 -6.31 -5.44
N GLY A 333 -2.66 -5.59 -6.52
CA GLY A 333 -2.83 -4.14 -6.59
C GLY A 333 -4.31 -3.71 -6.46
N ASN A 334 -5.21 -4.47 -7.10
CA ASN A 334 -6.65 -4.24 -7.04
C ASN A 334 -7.18 -4.38 -5.60
N TYR A 335 -6.75 -5.38 -4.84
CA TYR A 335 -7.14 -5.54 -3.43
C TYR A 335 -6.81 -4.28 -2.61
N ILE A 336 -5.60 -3.73 -2.75
CA ILE A 336 -5.16 -2.56 -1.98
C ILE A 336 -6.02 -1.33 -2.31
N LEU A 337 -6.29 -1.08 -3.60
CA LEU A 337 -7.15 0.04 -4.04
C LEU A 337 -8.60 -0.13 -3.59
N ASN A 338 -9.13 -1.34 -3.70
CA ASN A 338 -10.52 -1.67 -3.37
C ASN A 338 -10.78 -1.62 -1.86
N GLN A 339 -9.80 -2.01 -1.05
CA GLN A 339 -9.86 -1.86 0.40
C GLN A 339 -9.55 -0.43 0.84
N ALA A 340 -9.13 0.46 -0.07
CA ALA A 340 -8.69 1.82 0.20
C ALA A 340 -7.67 1.88 1.36
N CYS A 341 -6.81 0.87 1.48
CA CYS A 341 -5.93 0.69 2.62
C CYS A 341 -4.59 0.14 2.15
N TYR A 342 -3.49 0.79 2.55
CA TYR A 342 -2.14 0.37 2.19
C TYR A 342 -1.80 -1.03 2.71
N TYR A 343 -2.37 -1.44 3.85
CA TYR A 343 -2.16 -2.76 4.43
C TYR A 343 -3.49 -3.38 4.93
N PRO A 344 -4.25 -4.05 4.05
CA PRO A 344 -5.58 -4.58 4.39
C PRO A 344 -5.54 -6.01 4.96
N LEU A 345 -4.40 -6.68 4.95
CA LEU A 345 -4.28 -8.06 5.42
C LEU A 345 -4.50 -8.14 6.94
N TYR A 346 -5.38 -9.02 7.37
CA TYR A 346 -5.60 -9.29 8.80
C TYR A 346 -5.89 -10.77 9.09
N PRO A 347 -5.22 -11.40 10.08
CA PRO A 347 -4.12 -10.87 10.89
C PRO A 347 -2.91 -10.42 10.06
N PRO A 348 -2.13 -9.44 10.52
CA PRO A 348 -0.95 -8.99 9.79
C PRO A 348 0.07 -10.12 9.64
N ALA A 349 0.96 -10.00 8.65
CA ALA A 349 2.11 -10.89 8.54
C ALA A 349 2.96 -10.83 9.81
N LYS A 350 3.62 -11.93 10.18
CA LYS A 350 4.33 -12.07 11.47
C LYS A 350 5.44 -11.03 11.66
N GLU A 351 6.02 -10.59 10.56
CA GLU A 351 7.06 -9.57 10.48
C GLU A 351 6.54 -8.13 10.60
N VAL A 352 5.23 -7.90 10.66
CA VAL A 352 4.62 -6.55 10.71
C VAL A 352 3.95 -6.30 12.05
N ASN A 353 4.51 -5.38 12.83
CA ASN A 353 3.86 -4.83 14.02
C ASN A 353 2.92 -3.69 13.60
N ILE A 354 1.67 -3.74 14.03
CA ILE A 354 0.66 -2.71 13.72
C ILE A 354 0.13 -2.09 15.00
N ASP A 355 0.08 -0.77 15.05
CA ASP A 355 -0.73 -0.02 16.01
C ASP A 355 -2.13 0.19 15.41
N SER A 356 -3.16 -0.40 16.02
CA SER A 356 -4.52 -0.39 15.44
C SER A 356 -5.11 1.02 15.30
N GLU A 357 -4.88 1.92 16.26
CA GLU A 357 -5.45 3.27 16.23
C GLU A 357 -4.78 4.14 15.17
N LEU A 358 -3.45 4.06 15.08
CA LEU A 358 -2.70 4.75 14.03
C LEU A 358 -3.02 4.17 12.65
N TRP A 359 -3.21 2.84 12.55
CA TRP A 359 -3.64 2.19 11.31
C TRP A 359 -5.01 2.72 10.83
N GLU A 360 -6.03 2.78 11.70
CA GLU A 360 -7.35 3.33 11.36
C GLU A 360 -7.24 4.77 10.82
N LYS A 361 -6.34 5.56 11.39
CA LYS A 361 -6.24 6.99 11.10
C LYS A 361 -5.38 7.31 9.88
N TYR A 362 -4.31 6.55 9.63
CA TYR A 362 -3.26 6.92 8.67
C TYR A 362 -2.99 5.87 7.58
N ALA A 363 -3.49 4.63 7.68
CA ALA A 363 -3.24 3.60 6.68
C ALA A 363 -4.26 3.57 5.52
N PHE A 364 -5.25 4.46 5.54
CA PHE A 364 -6.34 4.48 4.55
C PHE A 364 -6.17 5.59 3.51
N LEU A 365 -6.32 5.21 2.24
CA LEU A 365 -6.41 6.11 1.10
C LEU A 365 -7.72 6.90 1.15
N LYS A 366 -7.66 8.19 0.84
CA LYS A 366 -8.85 9.07 0.74
C LYS A 366 -9.27 9.33 -0.69
N GLU A 367 -8.35 9.16 -1.63
CA GLU A 367 -8.54 9.24 -3.08
C GLU A 367 -7.63 8.19 -3.75
N LYS A 368 -7.98 7.74 -4.95
CA LYS A 368 -7.11 6.86 -5.74
C LYS A 368 -5.96 7.72 -6.28
N PRO A 369 -4.69 7.43 -5.93
CA PRO A 369 -3.57 8.20 -6.45
C PRO A 369 -3.37 7.92 -7.94
N HIS A 370 -2.62 8.77 -8.64
CA HIS A 370 -2.26 8.49 -10.03
C HIS A 370 -1.30 7.30 -10.13
N VAL A 371 -0.37 7.19 -9.18
CA VAL A 371 0.52 6.04 -9.04
C VAL A 371 0.55 5.58 -7.59
N LEU A 372 0.45 4.27 -7.38
CA LEU A 372 0.63 3.61 -6.09
C LEU A 372 1.95 2.83 -6.11
N LEU A 373 2.92 3.30 -5.32
CA LEU A 373 4.23 2.69 -5.16
C LEU A 373 4.15 1.61 -4.08
N LEU A 374 4.35 0.36 -4.49
CA LEU A 374 4.30 -0.84 -3.65
C LEU A 374 5.58 -1.67 -3.82
N PRO A 375 6.72 -1.25 -3.25
CA PRO A 375 7.94 -2.03 -3.29
C PRO A 375 7.76 -3.41 -2.67
N SER A 376 8.25 -4.43 -3.38
CA SER A 376 8.08 -5.82 -2.98
C SER A 376 9.28 -6.67 -3.37
N ASP A 377 9.49 -7.76 -2.63
CA ASP A 377 10.41 -8.83 -3.00
C ASP A 377 9.90 -9.66 -4.19
N MET A 378 8.64 -9.47 -4.59
CA MET A 378 8.13 -9.95 -5.87
C MET A 378 8.88 -9.28 -7.04
N ARG A 379 8.89 -9.95 -8.19
CA ARG A 379 9.45 -9.38 -9.43
C ARG A 379 8.81 -8.02 -9.71
N TYR A 380 9.62 -7.05 -10.13
CA TYR A 380 9.13 -5.73 -10.54
C TYR A 380 7.96 -5.84 -11.54
N PHE A 381 7.02 -4.91 -11.45
CA PHE A 381 5.93 -4.76 -12.42
C PHE A 381 5.38 -3.33 -12.41
N CYS A 382 4.75 -2.94 -13.51
CA CYS A 382 3.99 -1.70 -13.64
C CYS A 382 2.67 -2.05 -14.34
N LYS A 383 1.53 -1.80 -13.68
CA LYS A 383 0.20 -2.23 -14.15
C LYS A 383 -0.83 -1.15 -13.91
N HIS A 384 -1.71 -0.94 -14.88
CA HIS A 384 -2.87 -0.07 -14.72
C HIS A 384 -4.02 -0.85 -14.08
N VAL A 385 -4.53 -0.36 -12.95
CA VAL A 385 -5.60 -0.99 -12.17
C VAL A 385 -6.50 0.11 -11.61
N ASN A 386 -7.79 0.08 -11.94
CA ASN A 386 -8.81 1.00 -11.44
C ASN A 386 -8.39 2.47 -11.43
N GLU A 387 -7.91 3.00 -12.57
CA GLU A 387 -7.51 4.40 -12.74
C GLU A 387 -6.20 4.79 -12.01
N THR A 388 -5.46 3.82 -11.49
CA THR A 388 -4.16 4.02 -10.84
C THR A 388 -3.10 3.14 -11.50
N VAL A 389 -1.89 3.67 -11.65
CA VAL A 389 -0.71 2.86 -12.01
C VAL A 389 -0.12 2.25 -10.74
N ILE A 390 -0.15 0.93 -10.63
CA ILE A 390 0.52 0.19 -9.57
C ILE A 390 1.96 -0.08 -10.01
N LEU A 391 2.93 0.36 -9.21
CA LEU A 391 4.35 0.21 -9.51
C LEU A 391 5.08 -0.48 -8.35
N ASN A 392 5.65 -1.64 -8.65
CA ASN A 392 6.66 -2.29 -7.82
C ASN A 392 8.04 -2.09 -8.49
N PRO A 393 8.93 -1.24 -7.93
CA PRO A 393 10.31 -1.08 -8.42
C PRO A 393 11.24 -2.25 -8.07
N GLU A 394 10.73 -3.23 -7.31
CA GLU A 394 11.51 -4.26 -6.62
C GLU A 394 12.55 -3.60 -5.66
N ARG A 395 13.60 -4.31 -5.28
CA ARG A 395 14.57 -3.91 -4.25
C ARG A 395 15.88 -3.49 -4.91
N LEU A 396 16.48 -2.38 -4.46
CA LEU A 396 17.75 -1.92 -5.02
C LEU A 396 18.89 -2.91 -4.76
N SER A 397 18.84 -3.69 -3.67
CA SER A 397 19.76 -4.81 -3.42
C SER A 397 19.74 -5.88 -4.52
N LYS A 398 18.64 -6.01 -5.28
CA LYS A 398 18.56 -6.84 -6.50
C LYS A 398 18.98 -6.10 -7.78
N ARG A 399 19.60 -4.93 -7.60
CA ARG A 399 20.04 -4.01 -8.65
C ARG A 399 18.91 -3.52 -9.53
N THR A 400 17.74 -3.20 -8.97
CA THR A 400 16.62 -2.65 -9.74
C THR A 400 16.10 -1.34 -9.17
N PHE A 401 15.67 -0.45 -10.05
CA PHE A 401 14.98 0.79 -9.70
C PHE A 401 13.99 1.17 -10.81
N ALA A 402 13.05 2.06 -10.51
CA ALA A 402 12.08 2.54 -11.49
C ALA A 402 12.28 4.02 -11.81
N ARG A 403 11.80 4.43 -12.98
CA ARG A 403 11.72 5.83 -13.39
C ARG A 403 10.35 6.11 -13.98
N ILE A 404 9.81 7.28 -13.67
CA ILE A 404 8.54 7.80 -14.17
C ILE A 404 8.82 9.11 -14.89
N TYR A 405 8.26 9.23 -16.09
CA TYR A 405 8.26 10.43 -16.91
C TYR A 405 6.82 10.87 -17.10
N LEU A 406 6.55 12.15 -16.81
CA LEU A 406 5.28 12.79 -17.05
C LEU A 406 5.46 13.95 -18.00
N LYS A 407 4.66 13.96 -19.07
CA LYS A 407 4.65 15.08 -20.01
C LYS A 407 3.86 16.25 -19.43
N SER A 408 4.30 17.48 -19.67
CA SER A 408 3.54 18.69 -19.31
C SER A 408 2.14 18.67 -19.93
N SER A 409 1.17 19.24 -19.22
CA SER A 409 -0.23 19.28 -19.64
C SER A 409 -0.56 20.51 -20.48
N SER A 410 0.46 21.18 -21.04
CA SER A 410 0.35 22.52 -21.63
C SER A 410 -0.57 22.64 -22.85
N ASP A 411 -0.92 21.52 -23.52
CA ASP A 411 -1.76 21.52 -24.74
C ASP A 411 -2.84 20.42 -24.79
N GLY A 412 -3.17 19.73 -23.68
CA GLY A 412 -4.08 18.58 -23.74
C GLY A 412 -4.76 18.16 -22.44
N PHE A 413 -5.78 17.32 -22.58
CA PHE A 413 -6.46 16.66 -21.46
C PHE A 413 -5.52 15.63 -20.81
N TRP A 414 -5.41 15.65 -19.49
CA TRP A 414 -4.73 14.60 -18.74
C TRP A 414 -5.40 13.25 -18.96
N THR A 415 -4.60 12.27 -19.32
CA THR A 415 -4.97 10.85 -19.30
C THR A 415 -3.86 10.06 -18.60
N GLN A 416 -4.17 8.88 -18.06
CA GLN A 416 -3.16 8.02 -17.45
C GLN A 416 -2.06 7.57 -18.43
N ASP A 417 -2.31 7.63 -19.75
CA ASP A 417 -1.31 7.38 -20.79
C ASP A 417 -0.18 8.43 -20.81
N SER A 418 -0.38 9.55 -20.10
CA SER A 418 0.65 10.57 -19.89
C SER A 418 1.77 10.13 -18.94
N ILE A 419 1.58 8.98 -18.27
CA ILE A 419 2.56 8.39 -17.36
C ILE A 419 3.36 7.33 -18.12
N SER A 420 4.62 7.62 -18.38
CA SER A 420 5.57 6.62 -18.87
C SER A 420 6.40 6.10 -17.71
N CYS A 421 6.44 4.79 -17.51
CA CYS A 421 7.20 4.14 -16.45
C CYS A 421 8.17 3.12 -17.03
N GLU A 422 9.36 3.05 -16.45
CA GLU A 422 10.33 2.01 -16.78
C GLU A 422 10.99 1.46 -15.52
N VAL A 423 11.15 0.14 -15.44
CA VAL A 423 11.98 -0.52 -14.43
C VAL A 423 13.27 -1.00 -15.09
N ILE A 424 14.39 -0.57 -14.51
CA ILE A 424 15.76 -0.80 -14.95
C ILE A 424 16.44 -1.77 -14.01
N LYS A 425 17.28 -2.64 -14.58
CA LYS A 425 18.27 -3.42 -13.84
C LYS A 425 19.65 -2.80 -14.05
N MET A 426 20.37 -2.50 -12.98
CA MET A 426 21.72 -1.90 -12.96
C MET A 426 22.81 -2.93 -13.22
#